data_AF-A0A8D8A4Y8-F1
#
_entry.id   AF-A0A8D8A4Y8-F1
#
_cell.length_a   1.000
_cell.length_b   1.000
_cell.length_c   1.000
_cell.angle_alpha   90.00
_cell.angle_beta   90.00
_cell.angle_gamma   90.00
#
_symmetry.space_group_name_H-M   'P 1'
#
loop_
_entity.id
_entity.type
_entity.pdbx_description
1 polymer ?
#
loop_
_entity_poly.entity_id
_entity_poly.type
_entity_poly.pdbx_seq_one_letter_code
_entity_poly.pdbx_strand_id
1 'polypeptide(L)'
;MSATEEKPAAKEQQQQKPKVVLTADQQQIFDRISKNEVSELKLVLGQFKQSVDFVDENGMTPLQHAAYKGNKEAVQLLLDQGADVNSGKHEYNYTALHFGALSGSVDVCVKLLLAGANPNAVNSVGRTASQMAAFVANHQVVATINNFVPVKEVEHFTKSPASDPLLPVVHLEGFHKFVMQINIHPVRIALNLQKYGLFGEDLKRLKKALDEMMEREMKRRTEVNEVMAFKFHYLGYFLNEIAKCRDYFLARKDKADKEGTSAKDQKSLDFVELFAKRVLKLGKDGSLEYIEATIRECVREFPFRECTIFRQVVTQLASKENPACALEIIKAAINGQRGFQDTISFCSSCGEEKPDKKCSKCKEVQYCDRECQRLHWFMHKKVCARPVAPTAGAQGQTGGKDAKKEIDSAEISEQLQKLVAS
;
A
#
# COMPACT_ATOMS: atom_id res chain seq x y z
N MET A 1 -61.54 -3.66 -34.22
CA MET A 1 -60.74 -4.75 -34.82
C MET A 1 -59.41 -4.14 -35.25
N SER A 2 -58.41 -4.20 -34.37
CA SER A 2 -57.04 -3.78 -34.69
C SER A 2 -56.18 -5.03 -34.57
N ALA A 3 -55.67 -5.50 -35.70
CA ALA A 3 -54.79 -6.65 -35.78
C ALA A 3 -53.37 -6.20 -35.45
N THR A 4 -52.81 -6.78 -34.40
CA THR A 4 -51.42 -6.67 -33.99
C THR A 4 -50.53 -7.47 -34.94
N GLU A 5 -49.62 -6.81 -35.65
CA GLU A 5 -48.52 -7.46 -36.36
C GLU A 5 -47.42 -7.84 -35.37
N GLU A 6 -47.24 -9.14 -35.11
CA GLU A 6 -46.08 -9.68 -34.40
C GLU A 6 -44.85 -9.66 -35.31
N LYS A 7 -43.79 -8.98 -34.86
CA LYS A 7 -42.45 -9.06 -35.46
C LYS A 7 -41.79 -10.40 -35.07
N PRO A 8 -41.16 -11.14 -36.01
CA PRO A 8 -40.54 -12.41 -35.69
C PRO A 8 -39.27 -12.23 -34.85
N ALA A 9 -39.14 -13.01 -33.78
CA ALA A 9 -37.95 -13.09 -32.96
C ALA A 9 -36.76 -13.62 -33.78
N ALA A 10 -35.71 -12.82 -33.90
CA ALA A 10 -34.44 -13.26 -34.48
C ALA A 10 -33.81 -14.29 -33.54
N LYS A 11 -33.74 -15.55 -33.98
CA LYS A 11 -32.92 -16.58 -33.33
C LYS A 11 -31.46 -16.17 -33.45
N GLU A 12 -30.86 -15.74 -32.35
CA GLU A 12 -29.41 -15.65 -32.21
C GLU A 12 -28.81 -17.03 -32.49
N GLN A 13 -28.16 -17.17 -33.65
CA GLN A 13 -27.33 -18.31 -33.95
C GLN A 13 -26.12 -18.23 -33.02
N GLN A 14 -26.09 -19.05 -31.97
CA GLN A 14 -24.87 -19.33 -31.21
C GLN A 14 -23.84 -19.92 -32.17
N GLN A 15 -22.96 -19.07 -32.72
CA GLN A 15 -21.77 -19.51 -33.41
C GLN A 15 -20.95 -20.33 -32.41
N GLN A 16 -20.86 -21.64 -32.64
CA GLN A 16 -19.98 -22.51 -31.87
C GLN A 16 -18.55 -21.96 -31.98
N LYS A 17 -18.02 -21.43 -30.87
CA LYS A 17 -16.62 -21.00 -30.79
C LYS A 17 -15.73 -22.18 -31.21
N PRO A 18 -14.76 -21.98 -32.11
CA PRO A 18 -13.84 -23.05 -32.50
C PRO A 18 -13.16 -23.61 -31.25
N LYS A 19 -13.18 -24.93 -31.10
CA LYS A 19 -12.62 -25.62 -29.94
C LYS A 19 -11.11 -25.37 -29.88
N VAL A 20 -10.64 -24.74 -28.82
CA VAL A 20 -9.22 -24.48 -28.60
C VAL A 20 -8.52 -25.82 -28.36
N VAL A 21 -7.56 -26.18 -29.22
CA VAL A 21 -6.78 -27.43 -29.08
C VAL A 21 -5.35 -27.07 -28.68
N LEU A 22 -5.04 -27.27 -27.40
CA LEU A 22 -3.70 -27.06 -26.85
C LEU A 22 -2.78 -28.24 -27.17
N THR A 23 -1.53 -27.95 -27.51
CA THR A 23 -0.45 -28.96 -27.59
C THR A 23 -0.13 -29.55 -26.21
N ALA A 24 0.51 -30.72 -26.16
CA ALA A 24 0.91 -31.35 -24.91
C ALA A 24 1.81 -30.43 -24.04
N ASP A 25 2.74 -29.71 -24.67
CA ASP A 25 3.63 -28.77 -23.97
C ASP A 25 2.86 -27.58 -23.39
N GLN A 26 1.87 -27.05 -24.12
CA GLN A 26 1.01 -25.96 -23.64
C GLN A 26 0.13 -26.40 -22.46
N GLN A 27 -0.43 -27.61 -22.52
CA GLN A 27 -1.17 -28.21 -21.41
C GLN A 27 -0.27 -28.38 -20.19
N GLN A 28 0.96 -28.86 -20.40
CA GLN A 28 1.94 -29.00 -19.32
C GLN A 28 2.24 -27.66 -18.64
N ILE A 29 2.38 -26.57 -19.40
CA ILE A 29 2.59 -25.23 -18.82
C ILE A 29 1.41 -24.81 -17.93
N PHE A 30 0.16 -24.95 -18.40
CA PHE A 30 -1.02 -24.64 -17.58
C PHE A 30 -1.10 -25.53 -16.33
N ASP A 31 -0.78 -26.80 -16.45
CA ASP A 31 -0.75 -27.74 -15.32
C ASP A 31 0.26 -27.33 -14.25
N ARG A 32 1.48 -26.95 -14.63
CA ARG A 32 2.51 -26.52 -13.66
C ARG A 32 2.12 -25.22 -12.96
N ILE A 33 1.52 -24.27 -13.68
CA ILE A 33 0.99 -23.04 -13.08
C ILE A 33 -0.13 -23.37 -12.10
N SER A 34 -1.08 -24.22 -12.50
CA SER A 34 -2.24 -24.61 -11.68
C SER A 34 -1.85 -25.31 -10.38
N LYS A 35 -0.79 -26.14 -10.44
CA LYS A 35 -0.20 -26.87 -9.30
C LYS A 35 0.83 -26.08 -8.52
N ASN A 36 1.15 -24.85 -8.94
CA ASN A 36 2.15 -23.99 -8.31
C ASN A 36 3.59 -24.58 -8.32
N GLU A 37 3.91 -25.37 -9.35
CA GLU A 37 5.19 -26.08 -9.53
C GLU A 37 6.18 -25.20 -10.30
N VAL A 38 6.70 -24.15 -9.65
CA VAL A 38 7.52 -23.10 -10.29
C VAL A 38 8.83 -23.63 -10.86
N SER A 39 9.48 -24.59 -10.19
CA SER A 39 10.74 -25.17 -10.63
C SER A 39 10.56 -25.94 -11.94
N GLU A 40 9.51 -26.74 -12.02
CA GLU A 40 9.12 -27.53 -13.17
C GLU A 40 8.63 -26.62 -14.30
N LEU A 41 7.85 -25.59 -13.98
CA LEU A 41 7.45 -24.56 -14.94
C LEU A 41 8.67 -23.91 -15.60
N LYS A 42 9.70 -23.55 -14.82
CA LYS A 42 10.95 -22.99 -15.34
C LYS A 42 11.65 -23.95 -16.31
N LEU A 43 11.70 -25.24 -16.00
CA LEU A 43 12.29 -26.26 -16.87
C LEU A 43 11.54 -26.37 -18.20
N VAL A 44 10.21 -26.44 -18.14
CA VAL A 44 9.34 -26.54 -19.33
C VAL A 44 9.48 -25.28 -20.19
N LEU A 45 9.42 -24.10 -19.59
CA LEU A 45 9.58 -22.82 -20.31
C LEU A 45 10.96 -22.67 -20.96
N GLY A 46 12.04 -23.18 -20.33
CA GLY A 46 13.38 -23.13 -20.93
C GLY A 46 13.49 -23.92 -22.24
N GLN A 47 12.70 -24.98 -22.38
CA GLN A 47 12.63 -25.82 -23.58
C GLN A 47 11.57 -25.33 -24.58
N PHE A 48 10.57 -24.61 -24.12
CA PHE A 48 9.49 -24.06 -24.94
C PHE A 48 9.99 -22.89 -25.82
N LYS A 49 10.05 -23.09 -27.14
CA LYS A 49 10.56 -22.07 -28.09
C LYS A 49 9.47 -21.23 -28.76
N GLN A 50 8.20 -21.54 -28.50
CA GLN A 50 7.06 -20.83 -29.08
C GLN A 50 6.65 -19.66 -28.17
N SER A 51 5.81 -18.77 -28.68
CA SER A 51 5.21 -17.70 -27.87
C SER A 51 4.38 -18.29 -26.72
N VAL A 52 4.48 -17.68 -25.54
CA VAL A 52 3.70 -18.03 -24.35
C VAL A 52 2.31 -17.37 -24.30
N ASP A 53 1.87 -16.70 -25.38
CA ASP A 53 0.58 -15.99 -25.49
C ASP A 53 -0.55 -16.85 -26.10
N PHE A 54 -0.43 -18.17 -25.98
CA PHE A 54 -1.53 -19.10 -26.22
C PHE A 54 -2.57 -18.98 -25.10
N VAL A 55 -3.77 -19.49 -25.36
CA VAL A 55 -4.92 -19.33 -24.46
C VAL A 55 -5.64 -20.65 -24.27
N ASP A 56 -6.29 -20.82 -23.12
CA ASP A 56 -7.23 -21.92 -22.88
C ASP A 56 -8.61 -21.69 -23.53
N GLU A 57 -9.57 -22.56 -23.23
CA GLU A 57 -10.95 -22.49 -23.76
C GLU A 57 -11.69 -21.19 -23.38
N ASN A 58 -11.27 -20.51 -22.31
CA ASN A 58 -11.85 -19.25 -21.84
C ASN A 58 -11.10 -18.02 -22.41
N GLY A 59 -10.10 -18.24 -23.26
CA GLY A 59 -9.24 -17.19 -23.77
C GLY A 59 -8.18 -16.73 -22.75
N MET A 60 -7.94 -17.49 -21.67
CA MET A 60 -7.03 -17.11 -20.60
C MET A 60 -5.59 -17.50 -20.92
N THR A 61 -4.64 -16.58 -20.79
CA THR A 61 -3.21 -16.83 -21.03
C THR A 61 -2.53 -17.48 -19.82
N PRO A 62 -1.38 -18.17 -19.99
CA PRO A 62 -0.55 -18.62 -18.87
C PRO A 62 -0.23 -17.51 -17.86
N LEU A 63 0.05 -16.28 -18.34
CA LEU A 63 0.35 -15.13 -17.48
C LEU A 63 -0.86 -14.75 -16.62
N GLN A 64 -2.06 -14.76 -17.20
CA GLN A 64 -3.31 -14.51 -16.47
C GLN A 64 -3.57 -15.58 -15.41
N HIS A 65 -3.32 -16.86 -15.71
CA HIS A 65 -3.41 -17.96 -14.73
C HIS A 65 -2.43 -17.77 -13.56
N ALA A 66 -1.16 -17.47 -13.86
CA ALA A 66 -0.16 -17.20 -12.84
C ALA A 66 -0.52 -15.99 -11.96
N ALA A 67 -1.06 -14.93 -12.59
CA ALA A 67 -1.52 -13.74 -11.88
C ALA A 67 -2.72 -14.02 -10.96
N TYR A 68 -3.70 -14.81 -11.43
CA TYR A 68 -4.86 -15.22 -10.61
C TYR A 68 -4.45 -16.04 -9.39
N LYS A 69 -3.44 -16.90 -9.54
CA LYS A 69 -2.86 -17.68 -8.44
C LYS A 69 -2.03 -16.84 -7.47
N GLY A 70 -1.75 -15.58 -7.79
CA GLY A 70 -0.89 -14.71 -6.97
C GLY A 70 0.59 -15.13 -6.95
N ASN A 71 1.01 -16.00 -7.87
CA ASN A 71 2.37 -16.55 -7.93
C ASN A 71 3.30 -15.58 -8.67
N LYS A 72 4.07 -14.81 -7.90
CA LYS A 72 4.98 -13.79 -8.44
C LYS A 72 6.17 -14.37 -9.21
N GLU A 73 6.64 -15.56 -8.85
CA GLU A 73 7.75 -16.22 -9.53
C GLU A 73 7.32 -16.73 -10.91
N ALA A 74 6.15 -17.38 -11.01
CA ALA A 74 5.58 -17.82 -12.29
C ALA A 74 5.27 -16.62 -13.21
N VAL A 75 4.72 -15.53 -12.65
CA VAL A 75 4.53 -14.27 -13.39
C VAL A 75 5.85 -13.76 -13.94
N GLN A 76 6.92 -13.72 -13.13
CA GLN A 76 8.22 -13.27 -13.60
C GLN A 76 8.77 -14.16 -14.73
N LEU A 77 8.70 -15.48 -14.58
CA LEU A 77 9.18 -16.41 -15.60
C LEU A 77 8.48 -16.23 -16.94
N LEU A 78 7.17 -16.00 -16.94
CA LEU A 78 6.39 -15.78 -18.15
C LEU A 78 6.68 -14.42 -18.80
N LEU A 79 6.85 -13.37 -17.99
CA LEU A 79 7.28 -12.05 -18.47
C LEU A 79 8.69 -12.11 -19.09
N ASP A 80 9.61 -12.87 -18.49
CA ASP A 80 10.96 -13.09 -19.02
C ASP A 80 10.94 -13.85 -20.36
N GLN A 81 9.90 -14.64 -20.62
CA GLN A 81 9.64 -15.27 -21.93
C GLN A 81 8.88 -14.36 -22.92
N GLY A 82 8.66 -13.10 -22.57
CA GLY A 82 8.03 -12.12 -23.45
C GLY A 82 6.50 -12.19 -23.50
N ALA A 83 5.84 -12.72 -22.48
CA ALA A 83 4.37 -12.74 -22.40
C ALA A 83 3.77 -11.33 -22.53
N ASP A 84 2.71 -11.20 -23.33
CA ASP A 84 1.94 -9.97 -23.46
C ASP A 84 1.12 -9.69 -22.18
N VAL A 85 1.63 -8.74 -21.39
CA VAL A 85 1.02 -8.29 -20.13
C VAL A 85 -0.37 -7.69 -20.31
N ASN A 86 -0.69 -7.18 -21.51
CA ASN A 86 -1.94 -6.49 -21.83
C ASN A 86 -2.89 -7.36 -22.67
N SER A 87 -2.63 -8.66 -22.80
CA SER A 87 -3.50 -9.57 -23.54
C SER A 87 -4.96 -9.46 -23.08
N GLY A 88 -5.84 -9.16 -24.03
CA GLY A 88 -7.30 -9.02 -23.85
C GLY A 88 -8.09 -10.17 -24.47
N LYS A 89 -7.46 -11.33 -24.71
CA LYS A 89 -8.10 -12.48 -25.37
C LYS A 89 -9.12 -13.22 -24.51
N HIS A 90 -9.13 -12.98 -23.19
CA HIS A 90 -10.07 -13.58 -22.27
C HIS A 90 -11.51 -13.18 -22.65
N GLU A 91 -12.47 -14.09 -22.52
CA GLU A 91 -13.86 -13.89 -22.97
C GLU A 91 -14.52 -12.60 -22.45
N TYR A 92 -14.12 -12.16 -21.26
CA TYR A 92 -14.62 -10.94 -20.62
C TYR A 92 -13.61 -9.78 -20.59
N ASN A 93 -12.59 -9.79 -21.46
CA ASN A 93 -11.53 -8.77 -21.55
C ASN A 93 -10.74 -8.56 -20.24
N TYR A 94 -10.60 -9.59 -19.41
CA TYR A 94 -9.74 -9.50 -18.22
C TYR A 94 -8.27 -9.56 -18.64
N THR A 95 -7.48 -8.60 -18.17
CA THR A 95 -6.02 -8.60 -18.35
C THR A 95 -5.34 -9.30 -17.17
N ALA A 96 -4.03 -9.57 -17.29
CA ALA A 96 -3.27 -10.14 -16.18
C ALA A 96 -3.35 -9.29 -14.90
N LEU A 97 -3.41 -7.96 -15.02
CA LEU A 97 -3.53 -7.06 -13.87
C LEU A 97 -4.89 -7.19 -13.15
N HIS A 98 -5.98 -7.47 -13.87
CA HIS A 98 -7.27 -7.75 -13.24
C HIS A 98 -7.22 -9.03 -12.39
N PHE A 99 -6.60 -10.08 -12.90
CA PHE A 99 -6.43 -11.33 -12.15
C PHE A 99 -5.47 -11.18 -10.97
N GLY A 100 -4.38 -10.44 -11.15
CA GLY A 100 -3.49 -10.06 -10.05
C GLY A 100 -4.25 -9.30 -8.95
N ALA A 101 -5.12 -8.38 -9.34
CA ALA A 101 -5.98 -7.63 -8.41
C ALA A 101 -6.96 -8.50 -7.62
N LEU A 102 -7.57 -9.49 -8.27
CA LEU A 102 -8.44 -10.47 -7.62
C LEU A 102 -7.67 -11.39 -6.66
N SER A 103 -6.43 -11.76 -6.99
CA SER A 103 -5.59 -12.61 -6.13
C SER A 103 -5.19 -11.95 -4.80
N GLY A 104 -5.19 -10.62 -4.75
CA GLY A 104 -4.70 -9.84 -3.59
C GLY A 104 -3.19 -9.74 -3.48
N SER A 105 -2.44 -10.29 -4.44
CA SER A 105 -0.97 -10.26 -4.44
C SER A 105 -0.44 -8.91 -4.94
N VAL A 106 0.02 -8.08 -3.99
CA VAL A 106 0.68 -6.79 -4.29
C VAL A 106 1.91 -7.00 -5.16
N ASP A 107 2.74 -8.01 -4.87
CA ASP A 107 3.96 -8.31 -5.62
C ASP A 107 3.67 -8.62 -7.09
N VAL A 108 2.61 -9.39 -7.37
CA VAL A 108 2.17 -9.70 -8.75
C VAL A 108 1.75 -8.41 -9.47
N CYS A 109 0.90 -7.59 -8.85
CA CYS A 109 0.45 -6.34 -9.45
C CYS A 109 1.62 -5.40 -9.75
N VAL A 110 2.58 -5.26 -8.84
CA VAL A 110 3.79 -4.44 -9.06
C VAL A 110 4.59 -4.97 -10.25
N LYS A 111 4.82 -6.29 -10.36
CA LYS A 111 5.54 -6.88 -11.50
C LYS A 111 4.85 -6.61 -12.82
N LEU A 112 3.54 -6.81 -12.88
CA LEU A 112 2.74 -6.57 -14.09
C LEU A 112 2.78 -5.08 -14.49
N LEU A 113 2.63 -4.16 -13.53
CA LEU A 113 2.71 -2.72 -13.78
C LEU A 113 4.10 -2.30 -14.27
N LEU A 114 5.18 -2.83 -13.67
CA LEU A 114 6.55 -2.58 -14.13
C LEU A 114 6.82 -3.15 -15.53
N ALA A 115 6.13 -4.24 -15.90
CA ALA A 115 6.17 -4.80 -17.25
C ALA A 115 5.28 -4.04 -18.26
N GLY A 116 4.61 -2.97 -17.84
CA GLY A 116 3.81 -2.13 -18.74
C GLY A 116 2.32 -2.48 -18.81
N ALA A 117 1.78 -3.20 -17.81
CA ALA A 117 0.33 -3.37 -17.69
C ALA A 117 -0.38 -2.03 -17.64
N ASN A 118 -1.44 -1.86 -18.42
CA ASN A 118 -2.27 -0.66 -18.40
C ASN A 118 -3.22 -0.68 -17.17
N PRO A 119 -3.03 0.20 -16.17
CA PRO A 119 -3.88 0.24 -14.98
C PRO A 119 -5.32 0.69 -15.28
N ASN A 120 -5.53 1.38 -16.41
CA ASN A 120 -6.82 1.92 -16.83
C ASN A 120 -7.56 1.01 -17.82
N ALA A 121 -7.01 -0.17 -18.14
CA ALA A 121 -7.73 -1.16 -18.93
C ALA A 121 -9.01 -1.57 -18.19
N VAL A 122 -10.11 -1.69 -18.92
CA VAL A 122 -11.40 -2.12 -18.38
C VAL A 122 -11.83 -3.45 -18.98
N ASN A 123 -12.41 -4.30 -18.15
CA ASN A 123 -13.05 -5.55 -18.59
C ASN A 123 -14.41 -5.29 -19.27
N SER A 124 -15.12 -6.35 -19.66
CA SER A 124 -16.42 -6.26 -20.36
C SER A 124 -17.54 -5.57 -19.57
N VAL A 125 -17.40 -5.42 -18.25
CA VAL A 125 -18.34 -4.72 -17.37
C VAL A 125 -17.85 -3.31 -16.98
N GLY A 126 -16.83 -2.79 -17.67
CA GLY A 126 -16.34 -1.43 -17.47
C GLY A 126 -15.55 -1.23 -16.18
N ARG A 127 -14.98 -2.30 -15.59
CA ARG A 127 -14.22 -2.22 -14.34
C ARG A 127 -12.72 -2.29 -14.59
N THR A 128 -11.96 -1.45 -13.90
CA THR A 128 -10.50 -1.50 -13.87
C THR A 128 -10.00 -2.56 -12.88
N ALA A 129 -8.72 -2.92 -12.97
CA ALA A 129 -8.10 -3.82 -12.02
C ALA A 129 -8.17 -3.31 -10.57
N SER A 130 -7.97 -2.01 -10.31
CA SER A 130 -8.10 -1.46 -8.95
C SER A 130 -9.52 -1.54 -8.42
N GLN A 131 -10.54 -1.38 -9.27
CA GLN A 131 -11.94 -1.57 -8.88
C GLN A 131 -12.26 -3.05 -8.58
N MET A 132 -11.68 -3.99 -9.32
CA MET A 132 -11.79 -5.42 -9.00
C MET A 132 -11.14 -5.75 -7.65
N ALA A 133 -9.96 -5.21 -7.35
CA ALA A 133 -9.33 -5.36 -6.04
C ALA A 133 -10.21 -4.79 -4.91
N ALA A 134 -10.86 -3.64 -5.13
CA ALA A 134 -11.76 -3.05 -4.16
C ALA A 134 -12.98 -3.94 -3.88
N PHE A 135 -13.55 -4.57 -4.92
CA PHE A 135 -14.70 -5.48 -4.80
C PHE A 135 -14.43 -6.68 -3.89
N VAL A 136 -13.20 -7.21 -3.91
CA VAL A 136 -12.77 -8.33 -3.04
C VAL A 136 -12.02 -7.85 -1.79
N ALA A 137 -12.11 -6.57 -1.45
CA ALA A 137 -11.47 -5.94 -0.28
C ALA A 137 -9.92 -6.02 -0.23
N ASN A 138 -9.26 -6.18 -1.38
CA ASN A 138 -7.79 -6.16 -1.51
C ASN A 138 -7.23 -4.73 -1.50
N HIS A 139 -7.44 -4.00 -0.40
CA HIS A 139 -7.14 -2.57 -0.35
C HIS A 139 -5.66 -2.22 -0.62
N GLN A 140 -4.70 -3.04 -0.17
CA GLN A 140 -3.29 -2.79 -0.48
C GLN A 140 -3.00 -2.82 -1.97
N VAL A 141 -3.71 -3.68 -2.72
CA VAL A 141 -3.61 -3.72 -4.18
C VAL A 141 -4.26 -2.47 -4.80
N VAL A 142 -5.42 -2.03 -4.30
CA VAL A 142 -6.05 -0.77 -4.73
C VAL A 142 -5.07 0.39 -4.59
N ALA A 143 -4.49 0.54 -3.40
CA ALA A 143 -3.52 1.59 -3.12
C ALA A 143 -2.31 1.47 -4.04
N THR A 144 -1.76 0.26 -4.22
CA THR A 144 -0.61 0.00 -5.10
C THR A 144 -0.86 0.40 -6.54
N ILE A 145 -1.99 -0.02 -7.13
CA ILE A 145 -2.32 0.27 -8.53
C ILE A 145 -2.56 1.78 -8.70
N ASN A 146 -3.36 2.40 -7.82
CA ASN A 146 -3.71 3.81 -7.93
C ASN A 146 -2.52 4.75 -7.67
N ASN A 147 -1.51 4.28 -6.92
CA ASN A 147 -0.29 5.03 -6.62
C ASN A 147 0.89 4.68 -7.54
N PHE A 148 0.65 3.92 -8.60
CA PHE A 148 1.72 3.49 -9.50
C PHE A 148 2.29 4.66 -10.31
N VAL A 149 3.61 4.81 -10.22
CA VAL A 149 4.41 5.75 -11.02
C VAL A 149 5.34 4.94 -11.91
N PRO A 150 5.19 5.00 -13.24
CA PRO A 150 6.13 4.39 -14.17
C PRO A 150 7.56 4.89 -13.93
N VAL A 151 8.56 4.00 -13.97
CA VAL A 151 9.98 4.37 -13.77
C VAL A 151 10.43 5.48 -14.72
N LYS A 152 9.96 5.45 -15.98
CA LYS A 152 10.22 6.47 -17.01
C LYS A 152 9.84 7.90 -16.59
N GLU A 153 8.82 8.07 -15.73
CA GLU A 153 8.41 9.39 -15.24
C GLU A 153 9.44 9.96 -14.26
N VAL A 154 10.13 9.08 -13.53
CA VAL A 154 11.19 9.43 -12.59
C VAL A 154 12.56 9.56 -13.28
N GLU A 155 12.83 8.73 -14.29
CA GLU A 155 14.09 8.75 -15.06
C GLU A 155 14.44 10.13 -15.62
N HIS A 156 13.43 10.92 -15.99
CA HIS A 156 13.61 12.28 -16.48
C HIS A 156 14.39 13.18 -15.50
N PHE A 157 14.26 12.97 -14.19
CA PHE A 157 15.02 13.76 -13.20
C PHE A 157 16.51 13.40 -13.15
N THR A 158 16.88 12.24 -13.72
CA THR A 158 18.25 11.73 -13.76
C THR A 158 18.92 11.85 -15.14
N LYS A 159 18.17 12.28 -16.15
CA LYS A 159 18.61 12.44 -17.54
C LYS A 159 18.38 13.89 -17.96
N SER A 160 19.45 14.63 -18.27
CA SER A 160 19.31 15.94 -18.91
C SER A 160 20.37 16.09 -20.02
N PRO A 161 19.98 16.31 -21.28
CA PRO A 161 20.90 16.61 -22.38
C PRO A 161 21.42 18.06 -22.35
N ALA A 162 20.77 18.97 -21.61
CA ALA A 162 20.98 20.42 -21.73
C ALA A 162 21.35 21.14 -20.41
N SER A 163 21.33 20.43 -19.28
CA SER A 163 21.66 20.98 -17.95
C SER A 163 22.15 19.87 -17.02
N ASP A 164 22.64 20.24 -15.83
CA ASP A 164 22.84 19.27 -14.76
C ASP A 164 21.50 18.59 -14.41
N PRO A 165 21.46 17.25 -14.30
CA PRO A 165 20.26 16.53 -13.89
C PRO A 165 19.89 16.90 -12.45
N LEU A 166 18.59 16.94 -12.16
CA LEU A 166 18.10 17.30 -10.83
C LEU A 166 18.52 16.28 -9.77
N LEU A 167 18.57 15.00 -10.13
CA LEU A 167 18.96 13.89 -9.27
C LEU A 167 20.07 13.06 -9.91
N PRO A 168 21.07 12.61 -9.16
CA PRO A 168 22.04 11.61 -9.64
C PRO A 168 21.37 10.29 -10.04
N VAL A 169 21.89 9.63 -11.08
CA VAL A 169 21.38 8.33 -11.57
C VAL A 169 21.38 7.26 -10.48
N VAL A 170 22.33 7.28 -9.55
CA VAL A 170 22.39 6.34 -8.41
C VAL A 170 21.15 6.42 -7.50
N HIS A 171 20.44 7.56 -7.51
CA HIS A 171 19.22 7.75 -6.71
C HIS A 171 17.93 7.41 -7.46
N LEU A 172 17.99 7.02 -8.74
CA LEU A 172 16.81 6.68 -9.54
C LEU A 172 15.95 5.60 -8.86
N GLU A 173 16.57 4.47 -8.54
CA GLU A 173 15.85 3.33 -7.94
C GLU A 173 15.31 3.68 -6.56
N GLY A 174 16.12 4.35 -5.73
CA GLY A 174 15.73 4.76 -4.39
C GLY A 174 14.57 5.76 -4.40
N PHE A 175 14.61 6.74 -5.29
CA PHE A 175 13.56 7.76 -5.42
C PHE A 175 12.29 7.17 -6.04
N HIS A 176 12.38 6.29 -7.03
CA HIS A 176 11.22 5.55 -7.56
C HIS A 176 10.52 4.73 -6.45
N LYS A 177 11.28 3.98 -5.64
CA LYS A 177 10.75 3.25 -4.47
C LYS A 177 10.13 4.19 -3.43
N PHE A 178 10.70 5.38 -3.24
CA PHE A 178 10.18 6.37 -2.31
C PHE A 178 8.83 6.94 -2.77
N VAL A 179 8.68 7.33 -4.04
CA VAL A 179 7.41 7.88 -4.55
C VAL A 179 6.30 6.81 -4.64
N MET A 180 6.69 5.56 -4.89
CA MET A 180 5.80 4.39 -4.91
C MET A 180 5.27 3.98 -3.53
N GLN A 181 5.84 4.50 -2.44
CA GLN A 181 5.44 4.08 -1.10
C GLN A 181 3.96 4.39 -0.81
N ILE A 182 3.27 3.44 -0.18
CA ILE A 182 1.85 3.54 0.21
C ILE A 182 1.72 4.03 1.66
N ASN A 183 2.61 3.57 2.53
CA ASN A 183 2.65 4.01 3.91
C ASN A 183 3.27 5.42 4.01
N ILE A 184 2.39 6.40 4.22
CA ILE A 184 2.71 7.81 4.33
C ILE A 184 2.95 8.28 5.78
N HIS A 185 3.06 7.36 6.76
CA HIS A 185 3.35 7.76 8.13
C HIS A 185 4.70 8.49 8.20
N PRO A 186 4.82 9.65 8.87
CA PRO A 186 6.05 10.44 8.84
C PRO A 186 7.32 9.69 9.27
N VAL A 187 7.24 8.84 10.30
CA VAL A 187 8.36 7.94 10.66
C VAL A 187 8.74 6.98 9.54
N ARG A 188 7.75 6.42 8.81
CA ARG A 188 8.02 5.54 7.67
C ARG A 188 8.72 6.31 6.54
N ILE A 189 8.28 7.53 6.26
CA ILE A 189 8.92 8.41 5.26
C ILE A 189 10.40 8.59 5.59
N ALA A 190 10.73 8.92 6.85
CA ALA A 190 12.12 9.09 7.29
C ALA A 190 12.93 7.78 7.20
N LEU A 191 12.35 6.65 7.63
CA LEU A 191 12.99 5.34 7.53
C LEU A 191 13.25 4.93 6.08
N ASN A 192 12.32 5.21 5.16
CA ASN A 192 12.48 4.89 3.75
C ASN A 192 13.53 5.78 3.08
N LEU A 193 13.63 7.06 3.42
CA LEU A 193 14.75 7.91 2.98
C LEU A 193 16.10 7.31 3.37
N GLN A 194 16.22 6.78 4.60
CA GLN A 194 17.43 6.09 5.05
C GLN A 194 17.67 4.80 4.27
N LYS A 195 16.66 3.93 4.22
CA LYS A 195 16.72 2.60 3.59
C LYS A 195 17.10 2.68 2.11
N TYR A 196 16.61 3.71 1.42
CA TYR A 196 16.84 3.91 0.00
C TYR A 196 18.06 4.79 -0.31
N GLY A 197 18.86 5.15 0.69
CA GLY A 197 20.10 5.90 0.51
C GLY A 197 19.89 7.36 0.07
N LEU A 198 18.71 7.93 0.32
CA LEU A 198 18.33 9.27 -0.17
C LEU A 198 18.79 10.42 0.74
N PHE A 199 19.29 10.12 1.96
CA PHE A 199 19.87 11.16 2.83
C PHE A 199 21.23 11.68 2.36
N GLY A 200 21.90 10.96 1.45
CA GLY A 200 23.15 11.42 0.82
C GLY A 200 22.93 12.52 -0.20
N GLU A 201 21.70 12.69 -0.71
CA GLU A 201 21.35 13.74 -1.67
C GLU A 201 20.92 15.03 -0.95
N ASP A 202 20.98 16.15 -1.67
CA ASP A 202 20.30 17.36 -1.21
C ASP A 202 18.79 17.12 -1.21
N LEU A 203 18.24 16.95 -0.01
CA LEU A 203 16.81 16.84 0.25
C LEU A 203 15.99 17.93 -0.47
N LYS A 204 16.54 19.13 -0.69
CA LYS A 204 15.86 20.18 -1.47
C LYS A 204 15.64 19.80 -2.93
N ARG A 205 16.57 19.06 -3.54
CA ARG A 205 16.44 18.54 -4.92
C ARG A 205 15.37 17.47 -5.03
N LEU A 206 15.31 16.55 -4.05
CA LEU A 206 14.23 15.56 -3.97
C LEU A 206 12.85 16.23 -3.80
N LYS A 207 12.76 17.26 -2.95
CA LYS A 207 11.54 18.07 -2.83
C LYS A 207 11.17 18.71 -4.17
N LYS A 208 12.14 19.34 -4.84
CA LYS A 208 11.90 19.97 -6.15
C LYS A 208 11.38 18.96 -7.18
N ALA A 209 11.91 17.73 -7.19
CA ALA A 209 11.40 16.68 -8.07
C ALA A 209 9.94 16.34 -7.75
N LEU A 210 9.57 16.24 -6.47
CA LEU A 210 8.18 16.02 -6.03
C LEU A 210 7.26 17.19 -6.41
N ASP A 211 7.74 18.44 -6.29
CA ASP A 211 6.99 19.63 -6.71
C ASP A 211 6.72 19.60 -8.23
N GLU A 212 7.72 19.24 -9.04
CA GLU A 212 7.54 19.06 -10.49
C GLU A 212 6.59 17.91 -10.83
N MET A 213 6.66 16.78 -10.10
CA MET A 213 5.72 15.67 -10.28
C MET A 213 4.28 16.08 -9.94
N MET A 214 4.08 16.80 -8.84
CA MET A 214 2.79 17.36 -8.45
C MET A 214 2.21 18.26 -9.56
N GLU A 215 3.00 19.21 -10.05
CA GLU A 215 2.55 20.10 -11.12
C GLU A 215 2.21 19.35 -12.41
N ARG A 216 2.97 18.31 -12.76
CA ARG A 216 2.71 17.48 -13.94
C ARG A 216 1.38 16.76 -13.82
N GLU A 217 1.05 16.19 -12.66
CA GLU A 217 -0.25 15.54 -12.42
C GLU A 217 -1.42 16.51 -12.55
N MET A 218 -1.23 17.79 -12.18
CA MET A 218 -2.23 18.85 -12.34
C MET A 218 -2.33 19.41 -13.76
N LYS A 219 -1.29 19.23 -14.58
CA LYS A 219 -1.21 19.70 -15.97
C LYS A 219 -1.41 18.57 -17.00
N ARG A 220 -1.74 17.35 -16.56
CA ARG A 220 -2.00 16.21 -17.46
C ARG A 220 -3.12 16.56 -18.45
N ARG A 221 -2.90 16.23 -19.73
CA ARG A 221 -3.80 16.58 -20.83
C ARG A 221 -5.10 15.78 -20.86
N THR A 222 -5.07 14.53 -20.40
CA THR A 222 -6.21 13.62 -20.47
C THR A 222 -7.13 13.79 -19.27
N GLU A 223 -6.56 13.68 -18.07
CA GLU A 223 -7.29 13.77 -16.81
C GLU A 223 -6.32 14.20 -15.71
N VAL A 224 -6.79 15.10 -14.85
CA VAL A 224 -6.04 15.58 -13.68
C VAL A 224 -6.03 14.49 -12.62
N ASN A 225 -4.86 14.19 -12.09
CA ASN A 225 -4.72 13.23 -11.00
C ASN A 225 -4.49 13.96 -9.68
N GLU A 226 -5.58 14.53 -9.14
CA GLU A 226 -5.53 15.35 -7.92
C GLU A 226 -4.96 14.57 -6.72
N VAL A 227 -5.23 13.26 -6.64
CA VAL A 227 -4.78 12.38 -5.55
C VAL A 227 -3.26 12.24 -5.56
N MET A 228 -2.67 11.96 -6.72
CA MET A 228 -1.21 11.85 -6.84
C MET A 228 -0.52 13.20 -6.67
N ALA A 229 -1.11 14.29 -7.19
CA ALA A 229 -0.62 15.63 -6.94
C ALA A 229 -0.55 15.93 -5.43
N PHE A 230 -1.63 15.65 -4.71
CA PHE A 230 -1.70 15.84 -3.26
C PHE A 230 -0.70 14.94 -2.51
N LYS A 231 -0.53 13.68 -2.94
CA LYS A 231 0.49 12.79 -2.39
C LYS A 231 1.91 13.34 -2.56
N PHE A 232 2.27 13.81 -3.74
CA PHE A 232 3.60 14.36 -3.99
C PHE A 232 3.86 15.61 -3.15
N HIS A 233 2.86 16.49 -3.00
CA HIS A 233 2.91 17.60 -2.05
C HIS A 233 3.15 17.11 -0.62
N TYR A 234 2.37 16.13 -0.14
CA TYR A 234 2.51 15.58 1.21
C TYR A 234 3.91 15.02 1.46
N LEU A 235 4.44 14.23 0.52
CA LEU A 235 5.80 13.70 0.60
C LEU A 235 6.85 14.82 0.61
N GLY A 236 6.70 15.84 -0.25
CA GLY A 236 7.61 16.99 -0.31
C GLY A 236 7.59 17.84 0.95
N TYR A 237 6.41 18.01 1.55
CA TYR A 237 6.24 18.72 2.82
C TYR A 237 6.96 18.00 3.96
N PHE A 238 6.76 16.69 4.11
CA PHE A 238 7.44 15.93 5.16
C PHE A 238 8.94 15.78 4.91
N LEU A 239 9.37 15.75 3.66
CA LEU A 239 10.79 15.80 3.32
C LEU A 239 11.43 17.12 3.82
N ASN A 240 10.74 18.25 3.66
CA ASN A 240 11.17 19.53 4.21
C ASN A 240 11.20 19.54 5.75
N GLU A 241 10.20 18.96 6.42
CA GLU A 241 10.20 18.85 7.89
C GLU A 241 11.36 17.98 8.42
N ILE A 242 11.66 16.89 7.73
CA ILE A 242 12.81 16.03 8.03
C ILE A 242 14.13 16.81 7.80
N ALA A 243 14.23 17.57 6.70
CA ALA A 243 15.39 18.40 6.42
C ALA A 243 15.61 19.47 7.50
N LYS A 244 14.56 20.20 7.92
CA LYS A 244 14.63 21.16 9.04
C LYS A 244 15.10 20.49 10.34
N CYS A 245 14.61 19.28 10.64
CA CYS A 245 15.02 18.53 11.83
C CYS A 245 16.49 18.13 11.76
N ARG A 246 16.97 17.67 10.60
CA ARG A 246 18.38 17.32 10.34
C ARG A 246 19.27 18.54 10.49
N ASP A 247 18.93 19.65 9.84
CA ASP A 247 19.75 20.86 9.82
C ASP A 247 19.83 21.50 11.21
N TYR A 248 18.72 21.51 11.98
CA TYR A 248 18.72 21.90 13.39
C TYR A 248 19.67 21.04 14.24
N PHE A 249 19.67 19.72 14.03
CA PHE A 249 20.55 18.81 14.74
C PHE A 249 22.02 19.05 14.41
N LEU A 250 22.35 19.18 13.12
CA LEU A 250 23.72 19.46 12.66
C LEU A 250 24.24 20.80 13.22
N ALA A 251 23.41 21.85 13.22
CA ALA A 251 23.77 23.14 13.80
C ALA A 251 24.01 23.06 15.31
N ARG A 252 23.23 22.25 16.04
CA ARG A 252 23.44 22.04 17.49
C ARG A 252 24.71 21.25 17.76
N LYS A 253 25.03 20.25 16.91
CA LYS A 253 26.27 19.47 17.00
C LYS A 253 27.50 20.34 16.76
N ASP A 254 27.50 21.14 15.69
CA ASP A 254 28.59 22.06 15.36
C ASP A 254 28.88 23.06 16.50
N LYS A 255 27.83 23.58 17.15
CA LYS A 255 27.98 24.43 18.35
C LYS A 255 28.63 23.69 19.52
N ALA A 256 28.17 22.48 19.83
CA ALA A 256 28.71 21.68 20.93
C ALA A 256 30.18 21.27 20.69
N ASP A 257 30.53 20.95 19.43
CA ASP A 257 31.89 20.62 19.03
C ASP A 257 32.81 21.86 19.16
N LYS A 258 32.33 23.05 18.80
CA LYS A 258 33.04 24.34 18.99
C LYS A 258 33.22 24.72 20.47
N GLU A 259 32.26 24.38 21.31
CA GLU A 259 32.29 24.67 22.76
C GLU A 259 33.06 23.61 23.57
N GLY A 260 33.59 22.56 22.93
CA GLY A 260 34.36 21.51 23.59
C GLY A 260 33.55 20.63 24.56
N THR A 261 32.21 20.68 24.48
CA THR A 261 31.29 19.99 25.40
C THR A 261 30.85 18.60 24.90
N SER A 262 31.42 18.11 23.79
CA SER A 262 30.93 16.91 23.07
C SER A 262 31.13 15.57 23.79
N ALA A 263 31.88 15.53 24.90
CA ALA A 263 32.52 14.30 25.37
C ALA A 263 31.69 13.35 26.27
N LYS A 264 30.46 13.66 26.69
CA LYS A 264 29.75 12.80 27.69
C LYS A 264 28.37 12.23 27.33
N ASP A 265 27.65 12.80 26.36
CA ASP A 265 26.30 12.34 25.98
C ASP A 265 26.14 11.89 24.52
N GLN A 266 27.26 11.73 23.80
CA GLN A 266 27.26 11.36 22.38
C GLN A 266 26.96 9.88 22.10
N LYS A 267 26.15 9.23 22.96
CA LYS A 267 25.64 7.89 22.71
C LYS A 267 24.45 7.97 21.72
N SER A 268 24.81 7.97 20.43
CA SER A 268 24.06 7.37 19.32
C SER A 268 22.60 7.80 19.08
N LEU A 269 22.26 9.08 19.21
CA LEU A 269 20.97 9.61 18.75
C LEU A 269 21.15 10.19 17.34
N ASP A 270 20.78 9.43 16.31
CA ASP A 270 20.69 9.95 14.95
C ASP A 270 19.47 10.90 14.80
N PHE A 271 19.46 11.73 13.75
CA PHE A 271 18.39 12.70 13.55
C PHE A 271 17.04 12.03 13.21
N VAL A 272 17.05 10.78 12.71
CA VAL A 272 15.83 10.01 12.42
C VAL A 272 15.14 9.62 13.73
N GLU A 273 15.91 9.21 14.75
CA GLU A 273 15.38 8.96 16.09
C GLU A 273 14.81 10.23 16.71
N LEU A 274 15.47 11.38 16.54
CA LEU A 274 14.96 12.66 17.05
C LEU A 274 13.67 13.07 16.34
N PHE A 275 13.61 12.91 15.02
CA PHE A 275 12.40 13.16 14.25
C PHE A 275 11.27 12.22 14.67
N ALA A 276 11.54 10.92 14.81
CA ALA A 276 10.57 9.93 15.27
C ALA A 276 10.07 10.23 16.68
N LYS A 277 10.94 10.68 17.59
CA LYS A 277 10.53 11.12 18.93
C LYS A 277 9.58 12.30 18.88
N ARG A 278 9.78 13.24 17.96
CA ARG A 278 8.86 14.38 17.77
C ARG A 278 7.50 13.91 17.24
N VAL A 279 7.52 13.00 16.28
CA VAL A 279 6.32 12.41 15.66
C VAL A 279 5.50 11.56 16.64
N LEU A 280 6.17 10.73 17.46
CA LEU A 280 5.52 9.73 18.31
C LEU A 280 5.21 10.23 19.74
N LYS A 281 5.52 11.49 20.04
CA LYS A 281 5.28 12.04 21.38
C LYS A 281 3.79 12.32 21.56
N LEU A 282 3.22 11.71 22.59
CA LEU A 282 1.83 11.96 23.00
C LEU A 282 1.74 13.24 23.85
N GLY A 283 0.68 14.00 23.62
CA GLY A 283 0.22 15.12 24.43
C GLY A 283 -0.33 14.65 25.78
N LYS A 284 -0.80 15.60 26.60
CA LYS A 284 -1.34 15.28 27.94
C LYS A 284 -2.63 14.47 27.87
N ASP A 285 -3.40 14.66 26.81
CA ASP A 285 -4.65 13.96 26.50
C ASP A 285 -4.44 12.63 25.75
N GLY A 286 -3.17 12.25 25.49
CA GLY A 286 -2.85 11.05 24.71
C GLY A 286 -2.91 11.25 23.19
N SER A 287 -3.11 12.47 22.70
CA SER A 287 -3.14 12.75 21.25
C SER A 287 -1.74 12.96 20.66
N LEU A 288 -1.58 12.80 19.35
CA LEU A 288 -0.34 13.09 18.62
C LEU A 288 -0.34 14.54 18.09
N GLU A 289 -0.36 15.52 19.01
CA GLU A 289 -0.50 16.96 18.71
C GLU A 289 0.43 17.47 17.58
N TYR A 290 1.70 17.05 17.60
CA TYR A 290 2.67 17.47 16.58
C TYR A 290 2.26 17.01 15.18
N ILE A 291 1.85 15.75 15.03
CA ILE A 291 1.42 15.22 13.73
C ILE A 291 0.13 15.87 13.27
N GLU A 292 -0.82 16.03 14.18
CA GLU A 292 -2.10 16.68 13.89
C GLU A 292 -1.89 18.11 13.35
N ALA A 293 -1.09 18.92 14.04
CA ALA A 293 -0.77 20.29 13.63
C ALA A 293 0.02 20.32 12.31
N THR A 294 1.05 19.46 12.17
CA THR A 294 1.92 19.44 10.99
C THR A 294 1.15 19.03 9.73
N ILE A 295 0.22 18.07 9.83
CA ILE A 295 -0.61 17.66 8.69
C ILE A 295 -1.60 18.76 8.31
N ARG A 296 -2.20 19.45 9.27
CA ARG A 296 -3.10 20.58 8.98
C ARG A 296 -2.38 21.72 8.26
N GLU A 297 -1.13 22.00 8.64
CA GLU A 297 -0.27 22.94 7.92
C GLU A 297 0.05 22.46 6.50
N CYS A 298 0.42 21.18 6.35
CA CYS A 298 0.65 20.56 5.04
C CYS A 298 -0.57 20.73 4.13
N VAL A 299 -1.79 20.49 4.62
CA VAL A 299 -3.02 20.69 3.85
C VAL A 299 -3.20 22.16 3.48
N ARG A 300 -2.99 23.09 4.41
CA ARG A 300 -3.12 24.54 4.18
C ARG A 300 -2.18 25.05 3.09
N GLU A 301 -0.96 24.52 3.05
CA GLU A 301 0.07 24.86 2.07
C GLU A 301 -0.15 24.22 0.70
N PHE A 302 -1.13 23.32 0.53
CA PHE A 302 -1.39 22.73 -0.77
C PHE A 302 -1.85 23.80 -1.78
N PRO A 303 -1.16 23.96 -2.93
CA PRO A 303 -1.38 25.11 -3.81
C PRO A 303 -2.70 25.06 -4.60
N PHE A 304 -3.25 23.87 -4.84
CA PHE A 304 -4.43 23.68 -5.69
C PHE A 304 -5.73 23.64 -4.87
N ARG A 305 -6.19 24.80 -4.38
CA ARG A 305 -7.33 24.88 -3.46
C ARG A 305 -8.69 24.57 -4.06
N GLU A 306 -8.82 24.67 -5.38
CA GLU A 306 -10.09 24.41 -6.07
C GLU A 306 -10.33 22.93 -6.37
N CYS A 307 -9.35 22.05 -6.14
CA CYS A 307 -9.49 20.63 -6.46
C CYS A 307 -10.44 19.90 -5.48
N THR A 308 -11.02 18.80 -5.93
CA THR A 308 -11.99 18.02 -5.16
C THR A 308 -11.33 17.40 -3.91
N ILE A 309 -10.12 16.86 -4.06
CA ILE A 309 -9.41 16.21 -2.94
C ILE A 309 -9.14 17.19 -1.79
N PHE A 310 -8.76 18.43 -2.09
CA PHE A 310 -8.53 19.47 -1.08
C PHE A 310 -9.82 19.79 -0.32
N ARG A 311 -10.92 20.03 -1.04
CA ARG A 311 -12.22 20.35 -0.41
C ARG A 311 -12.69 19.20 0.47
N GLN A 312 -12.54 17.96 0.03
CA GLN A 312 -12.92 16.77 0.81
C GLN A 312 -12.07 16.63 2.08
N VAL A 313 -10.75 16.75 1.96
CA VAL A 313 -9.83 16.68 3.11
C VAL A 313 -10.11 17.78 4.13
N VAL A 314 -10.26 19.03 3.68
CA VAL A 314 -10.58 20.17 4.57
C VAL A 314 -11.92 19.95 5.28
N THR A 315 -12.94 19.50 4.55
CA THR A 315 -14.26 19.20 5.14
C THR A 315 -14.14 18.13 6.22
N GLN A 316 -13.41 17.05 5.97
CA GLN A 316 -13.22 15.99 6.97
C GLN A 316 -12.41 16.45 8.19
N LEU A 317 -11.38 17.30 8.00
CA LEU A 317 -10.55 17.83 9.08
C LEU A 317 -11.25 18.88 9.94
N ALA A 318 -12.26 19.57 9.38
CA ALA A 318 -13.05 20.58 10.08
C ALA A 318 -14.29 20.00 10.78
N SER A 319 -14.75 18.81 10.38
CA SER A 319 -15.90 18.15 10.98
C SER A 319 -15.63 17.77 12.43
N LYS A 320 -16.48 18.26 13.34
CA LYS A 320 -16.45 17.86 14.76
C LYS A 320 -17.03 16.47 14.99
N GLU A 321 -17.79 15.95 14.02
CA GLU A 321 -18.41 14.64 14.07
C GLU A 321 -17.46 13.53 13.62
N ASN A 322 -16.34 13.88 12.97
CA ASN A 322 -15.37 12.92 12.50
C ASN A 322 -14.31 12.65 13.59
N PRO A 323 -14.29 11.45 14.20
CA PRO A 323 -13.31 11.11 15.23
C PRO A 323 -11.92 10.76 14.64
N ALA A 324 -11.77 10.65 13.32
CA ALA A 324 -10.51 10.27 12.70
C ALA A 324 -9.47 11.39 12.83
N CYS A 325 -8.24 11.02 13.21
CA CYS A 325 -7.13 11.97 13.24
C CYS A 325 -6.70 12.37 11.83
N ALA A 326 -5.97 13.47 11.71
CA ALA A 326 -5.58 14.01 10.41
C ALA A 326 -4.82 13.00 9.55
N LEU A 327 -3.95 12.17 10.15
CA LEU A 327 -3.20 11.17 9.39
C LEU A 327 -4.11 10.12 8.75
N GLU A 328 -5.16 9.66 9.43
CA GLU A 328 -6.08 8.67 8.87
C GLU A 328 -6.94 9.25 7.74
N ILE A 329 -7.36 10.51 7.86
CA ILE A 329 -8.06 11.24 6.80
C ILE A 329 -7.18 11.33 5.55
N ILE A 330 -5.91 11.71 5.71
CA ILE A 330 -4.97 11.84 4.58
C ILE A 330 -4.63 10.47 3.97
N LYS A 331 -4.47 9.42 4.79
CA LYS A 331 -4.28 8.05 4.30
C LYS A 331 -5.47 7.61 3.45
N ALA A 332 -6.70 7.83 3.90
CA ALA A 332 -7.90 7.48 3.16
C ALA A 332 -8.04 8.30 1.86
N ALA A 333 -7.66 9.57 1.89
CA ALA A 333 -7.64 10.43 0.71
C ALA A 333 -6.65 9.94 -0.37
N ILE A 334 -5.45 9.52 0.03
CA ILE A 334 -4.37 9.10 -0.90
C ILE A 334 -4.51 7.64 -1.34
N ASN A 335 -4.84 6.74 -0.42
CA ASN A 335 -4.85 5.30 -0.67
C ASN A 335 -6.26 4.74 -0.94
N GLY A 336 -7.29 5.59 -0.86
CA GLY A 336 -8.69 5.20 -0.95
C GLY A 336 -9.28 4.84 0.42
N GLN A 337 -10.62 4.83 0.49
CA GLN A 337 -11.31 4.44 1.71
C GLN A 337 -11.31 2.92 1.90
N ARG A 338 -11.34 2.48 3.17
CA ARG A 338 -11.52 1.08 3.55
C ARG A 338 -12.92 0.88 4.10
N GLY A 339 -13.63 -0.12 3.58
CA GLY A 339 -14.95 -0.49 4.10
C GLY A 339 -14.90 -1.20 5.45
N PHE A 340 -13.82 -1.92 5.76
CA PHE A 340 -13.66 -2.70 7.00
C PHE A 340 -12.27 -2.45 7.60
N GLN A 341 -12.19 -2.03 8.87
CA GLN A 341 -10.93 -1.65 9.53
C GLN A 341 -10.57 -2.48 10.77
N ASP A 342 -11.54 -3.15 11.41
CA ASP A 342 -11.45 -3.60 12.81
C ASP A 342 -10.44 -4.72 13.11
N THR A 343 -9.82 -5.31 12.09
CA THR A 343 -8.93 -6.48 12.26
C THR A 343 -7.47 -6.20 11.90
N ILE A 344 -7.13 -5.01 11.43
CA ILE A 344 -5.79 -4.71 10.94
C ILE A 344 -4.92 -4.17 12.07
N SER A 345 -3.84 -4.89 12.37
CA SER A 345 -2.83 -4.42 13.30
C SER A 345 -1.82 -3.51 12.60
N PHE A 346 -1.32 -2.51 13.34
CA PHE A 346 -0.36 -1.55 12.83
C PHE A 346 0.90 -1.49 13.71
N CYS A 347 2.03 -1.22 13.08
CA CYS A 347 3.27 -0.91 13.79
C CYS A 347 3.10 0.39 14.56
N SER A 348 3.32 0.37 15.87
CA SER A 348 3.15 1.55 16.74
C SER A 348 4.18 2.67 16.50
N SER A 349 5.18 2.45 15.64
CA SER A 349 6.21 3.44 15.33
C SER A 349 6.05 4.06 13.96
N CYS A 350 5.69 3.25 12.96
CA CYS A 350 5.68 3.69 11.56
C CYS A 350 4.37 3.42 10.84
N GLY A 351 3.34 2.94 11.54
CA GLY A 351 2.00 2.74 10.98
C GLY A 351 1.91 1.68 9.88
N GLU A 352 2.93 0.83 9.73
CA GLU A 352 2.90 -0.27 8.75
C GLU A 352 1.90 -1.34 9.15
N GLU A 353 1.21 -1.92 8.19
CA GLU A 353 0.21 -2.95 8.44
C GLU A 353 0.83 -4.31 8.70
N LYS A 354 0.12 -5.11 9.50
CA LYS A 354 0.47 -6.51 9.81
C LYS A 354 1.94 -6.67 10.23
N PRO A 355 2.44 -5.89 11.21
CA PRO A 355 3.82 -6.00 11.67
C PRO A 355 4.12 -7.39 12.25
N ASP A 356 5.31 -7.92 11.96
CA ASP A 356 5.69 -9.30 12.29
C ASP A 356 6.14 -9.51 13.75
N LYS A 357 6.47 -8.44 14.47
CA LYS A 357 7.06 -8.54 15.82
C LYS A 357 6.13 -7.95 16.88
N LYS A 358 6.15 -8.56 18.06
CA LYS A 358 5.42 -8.09 19.25
C LYS A 358 6.41 -7.74 20.36
N CYS A 359 6.08 -6.75 21.18
CA CYS A 359 6.85 -6.42 22.37
C CYS A 359 7.05 -7.66 23.24
N SER A 360 8.29 -7.98 23.59
CA SER A 360 8.62 -9.17 24.36
C SER A 360 8.01 -9.16 25.77
N LYS A 361 7.72 -7.96 26.31
CA LYS A 361 7.11 -7.78 27.63
C LYS A 361 5.59 -7.87 27.58
N CYS A 362 4.90 -6.90 26.97
CA CYS A 362 3.43 -6.85 26.99
C CYS A 362 2.75 -7.77 25.98
N LYS A 363 3.44 -8.21 24.91
CA LYS A 363 2.87 -8.99 23.79
C LYS A 363 1.72 -8.32 23.01
N GLU A 364 1.29 -7.13 23.40
CA GLU A 364 0.21 -6.36 22.75
C GLU A 364 0.75 -5.45 21.65
N VAL A 365 1.73 -4.61 21.99
CA VAL A 365 2.29 -3.59 21.08
C VAL A 365 3.14 -4.27 19.99
N GLN A 366 2.95 -3.85 18.73
CA GLN A 366 3.55 -4.50 17.57
C GLN A 366 4.50 -3.57 16.80
N TYR A 367 5.52 -4.17 16.19
CA TYR A 367 6.58 -3.49 15.47
C TYR A 367 6.98 -4.27 14.21
N CYS A 368 7.39 -3.56 13.15
CA CYS A 368 7.97 -4.24 11.98
C CYS A 368 9.24 -4.99 12.36
N ASP A 369 10.10 -4.32 13.14
CA ASP A 369 11.43 -4.78 13.48
C ASP A 369 11.94 -4.15 14.79
N ARG A 370 13.20 -4.45 15.13
CA ARG A 370 13.88 -3.91 16.31
C ARG A 370 14.07 -2.38 16.21
N GLU A 371 14.20 -1.85 15.01
CA GLU A 371 14.42 -0.41 14.79
C GLU A 371 13.15 0.37 15.11
N CYS A 372 12.00 -0.05 14.58
CA CYS A 372 10.71 0.51 14.98
C CYS A 372 10.51 0.42 16.50
N GLN A 373 10.81 -0.73 17.12
CA GLN A 373 10.70 -0.86 18.57
C GLN A 373 11.58 0.16 19.30
N ARG A 374 12.84 0.34 18.88
CA ARG A 374 13.79 1.30 19.44
C ARG A 374 13.24 2.73 19.37
N LEU A 375 12.71 3.13 18.20
CA LEU A 375 12.18 4.48 17.95
C LEU A 375 10.97 4.83 18.82
N HIS A 376 10.11 3.87 19.16
CA HIS A 376 8.93 4.09 20.01
C HIS A 376 9.16 3.79 21.49
N TRP A 377 10.25 3.08 21.83
CA TRP A 377 10.50 2.59 23.20
C TRP A 377 10.45 3.69 24.27
N PHE A 378 10.89 4.91 23.94
CA PHE A 378 10.86 6.04 24.88
C PHE A 378 9.46 6.37 25.41
N MET A 379 8.41 6.15 24.61
CA MET A 379 7.00 6.27 25.01
C MET A 379 6.50 4.96 25.61
N HIS A 380 6.67 3.86 24.88
CA HIS A 380 6.10 2.57 25.28
C HIS A 380 6.60 2.11 26.66
N LYS A 381 7.87 2.32 27.00
CA LYS A 381 8.44 1.90 28.29
C LYS A 381 7.74 2.47 29.52
N LYS A 382 7.02 3.60 29.37
CA LYS A 382 6.27 4.25 30.45
C LYS A 382 4.97 3.51 30.79
N VAL A 383 4.43 2.75 29.83
CA VAL A 383 3.13 2.06 29.92
C VAL A 383 3.23 0.54 29.72
N CYS A 384 4.42 0.03 29.42
CA CYS A 384 4.64 -1.38 29.12
C CYS A 384 4.55 -2.25 30.39
N ALA A 385 3.40 -2.87 30.62
CA ALA A 385 3.21 -3.88 31.67
C ALA A 385 3.53 -5.31 31.17
N ARG A 386 3.86 -6.22 32.09
CA ARG A 386 3.96 -7.67 31.79
C ARG A 386 2.56 -8.27 31.90
N PRO A 387 2.11 -9.14 30.97
CA PRO A 387 0.88 -9.89 31.13
C PRO A 387 1.00 -10.69 32.41
N VAL A 388 0.03 -10.53 33.31
CA VAL A 388 -0.06 -11.37 34.51
C VAL A 388 -0.23 -12.80 34.00
N ALA A 389 0.71 -13.69 34.36
CA ALA A 389 0.54 -15.11 34.06
C ALA A 389 -0.76 -15.60 34.71
N PRO A 390 -1.53 -16.51 34.09
CA PRO A 390 -2.60 -17.17 34.81
C PRO A 390 -1.96 -17.95 35.97
N THR A 391 -2.10 -17.43 37.19
CA THR A 391 -1.56 -18.06 38.39
C THR A 391 -2.34 -19.34 38.64
N ALA A 392 -1.71 -20.48 38.39
CA ALA A 392 -2.12 -21.74 38.98
C ALA A 392 -1.93 -21.64 40.50
N GLY A 393 -3.05 -21.72 41.25
CA GLY A 393 -3.09 -22.06 42.67
C GLY A 393 -2.68 -20.95 43.65
N ALA A 394 -3.66 -20.22 44.18
CA ALA A 394 -3.63 -19.74 45.56
C ALA A 394 -5.07 -19.53 46.06
N GLN A 395 -5.53 -20.47 46.90
CA GLN A 395 -6.68 -20.28 47.78
C GLN A 395 -6.35 -19.18 48.79
N GLY A 396 -7.23 -18.19 48.92
CA GLY A 396 -7.14 -17.14 49.92
C GLY A 396 -8.29 -16.15 49.77
N GLN A 397 -9.24 -16.21 50.70
CA GLN A 397 -10.53 -15.49 50.72
C GLN A 397 -10.41 -13.97 50.95
N THR A 398 -11.57 -13.32 50.78
CA THR A 398 -11.95 -11.91 50.99
C THR A 398 -11.66 -10.99 49.79
N GLY A 399 -12.59 -10.30 49.12
CA GLY A 399 -14.04 -10.18 49.22
C GLY A 399 -14.43 -8.84 48.54
N GLY A 400 -15.27 -8.87 47.49
CA GLY A 400 -15.78 -7.64 46.85
C GLY A 400 -16.16 -7.84 45.38
N LYS A 401 -17.47 -7.85 45.12
CA LYS A 401 -18.18 -8.28 43.90
C LYS A 401 -17.91 -7.42 42.65
N ASP A 402 -17.70 -8.09 41.51
CA ASP A 402 -18.46 -7.84 40.28
C ASP A 402 -18.48 -9.13 39.42
N ALA A 403 -19.68 -9.66 39.23
CA ALA A 403 -19.93 -10.97 38.65
C ALA A 403 -19.87 -10.91 37.11
N LYS A 404 -18.89 -11.59 36.51
CA LYS A 404 -19.00 -12.06 35.12
C LYS A 404 -20.04 -13.19 35.10
N LYS A 405 -21.19 -12.95 34.49
CA LYS A 405 -22.12 -14.02 34.09
C LYS A 405 -21.39 -14.91 33.08
N GLU A 406 -21.20 -16.18 33.43
CA GLU A 406 -20.88 -17.22 32.45
C GLU A 406 -22.08 -17.35 31.51
N ILE A 407 -21.78 -17.34 30.20
CA ILE A 407 -22.78 -17.46 29.16
C ILE A 407 -23.16 -18.94 29.07
N ASP A 408 -24.38 -19.29 29.46
CA ASP A 408 -24.90 -20.65 29.33
C ASP A 408 -25.22 -20.93 27.86
N SER A 409 -24.34 -21.70 27.22
CA SER A 409 -24.47 -22.13 25.83
C SER A 409 -25.73 -22.95 25.57
N ALA A 410 -26.32 -23.57 26.60
CA ALA A 410 -27.56 -24.33 26.46
C ALA A 410 -28.76 -23.40 26.28
N GLU A 411 -28.82 -22.28 27.01
CA GLU A 411 -29.90 -21.29 26.91
C GLU A 411 -29.90 -20.58 25.54
N ILE A 412 -28.72 -20.28 25.00
CA ILE A 412 -28.59 -19.69 23.65
C ILE A 412 -29.03 -20.68 22.56
N SER A 413 -28.70 -21.96 22.71
CA SER A 413 -29.10 -22.99 21.75
C SER A 413 -30.61 -23.22 21.74
N GLU A 414 -31.26 -23.14 22.90
CA GLU A 414 -32.71 -23.25 23.02
C GLU A 414 -33.44 -22.02 22.41
N GLN A 415 -32.90 -20.82 22.60
CA GLN A 415 -33.45 -19.60 21.99
C GLN A 415 -33.29 -19.58 20.47
N LEU A 416 -32.18 -20.09 19.94
CA LEU A 416 -31.96 -20.22 18.49
C LEU A 416 -32.93 -21.23 17.85
N GLN A 417 -33.23 -22.35 18.53
CA GLN A 417 -34.20 -23.32 18.02
C GLN A 417 -35.63 -22.76 17.98
N LYS A 418 -36.00 -21.90 18.94
CA LYS A 418 -37.32 -21.24 18.97
C LYS A 418 -37.50 -20.21 17.84
N LEU A 419 -36.43 -19.58 17.37
CA LEU A 419 -36.45 -18.60 16.28
C LEU A 419 -36.51 -19.22 14.87
N VAL A 420 -36.05 -20.47 14.72
CA VAL A 420 -36.09 -21.19 13.42
C VAL A 420 -37.45 -21.88 13.21
N ALA A 421 -38.25 -22.03 14.27
CA ALA A 421 -39.56 -22.66 14.23
C ALA A 421 -40.74 -21.66 14.11
N SER A 422 -40.47 -20.36 13.96
CA SER A 422 -41.48 -19.29 13.85
C SER A 422 -41.58 -18.69 12.46
#